data_AF-A0A420MBF0-F1
#
_entry.id   AF-A0A420MBF0-F1
#
_cell.length_a   1.000
_cell.length_b   1.000
_cell.length_c   1.000
_cell.angle_alpha   90.00
_cell.angle_beta   90.00
_cell.angle_gamma   90.00
#
_symmetry.space_group_name_H-M   'P 1'
#
loop_
_entity.id
_entity.type
_entity.pdbx_description
1 polymer ?
#
loop_
_entity_poly.entity_id
_entity_poly.type
_entity_poly.pdbx_seq_one_letter_code
_entity_poly.pdbx_strand_id
1 'polypeptide(L)'
;MTALLNHLYPTGDFDKLYLWGGSYGTVQAQMIYGAPYDRFPAGRKIAGCVLEGGFSPFKYHVDYASTLTWHSWISVGPPSQFIPFHILQRSVSTVLASKFKTLDGAKRVLDQILFSKMDGDERKKLAEFLANKGQTKEEFIEAFAKGGIRCCEQWGGFHEVSD
;
A
#
# COMPACT_ATOMS: atom_id res chain seq x y z
N MET A 1 5.12 5.89 11.77
CA MET A 1 5.22 4.48 12.21
C MET A 1 5.35 4.34 13.72
N THR A 2 6.31 4.99 14.39
CA THR A 2 6.45 4.94 15.86
C THR A 2 5.16 5.23 16.63
N ALA A 3 4.42 6.29 16.23
CA ALA A 3 3.14 6.61 16.85
C ALA A 3 2.10 5.48 16.73
N LEU A 4 2.06 4.77 15.59
CA LEU A 4 1.16 3.64 15.38
C LEU A 4 1.54 2.46 16.28
N LEU A 5 2.84 2.14 16.38
CA LEU A 5 3.32 1.10 17.27
C LEU A 5 3.02 1.43 18.74
N ASN A 6 3.23 2.68 19.16
CA ASN A 6 2.92 3.11 20.52
C ASN A 6 1.41 3.10 20.81
N HIS A 7 0.57 3.29 19.79
CA HIS A 7 -0.88 3.19 19.96
C HIS A 7 -1.36 1.75 20.09
N LEU A 8 -0.84 0.84 19.26
CA LEU A 8 -1.24 -0.56 19.22
C LEU A 8 -0.55 -1.42 20.31
N TYR A 9 0.69 -1.07 20.64
CA TYR A 9 1.56 -1.76 21.60
C TYR A 9 2.19 -0.71 22.53
N PRO A 10 1.41 -0.07 23.41
CA PRO A 10 1.89 1.03 24.26
C PRO A 10 3.04 0.65 25.19
N THR A 11 3.13 -0.63 25.56
CA THR A 11 4.19 -1.23 26.37
C THR A 11 5.39 -1.70 25.53
N GLY A 12 5.29 -1.71 24.19
CA GLY A 12 6.30 -2.24 23.29
C GLY A 12 6.30 -3.77 23.16
N ASP A 13 5.19 -4.42 23.56
CA ASP A 13 5.01 -5.88 23.60
C ASP A 13 4.79 -6.48 22.21
N PHE A 14 5.82 -6.40 21.37
CA PHE A 14 5.92 -7.14 20.11
C PHE A 14 7.34 -7.65 19.93
N ASP A 15 7.51 -8.88 19.45
CA ASP A 15 8.85 -9.47 19.29
C ASP A 15 9.41 -9.27 17.89
N LYS A 16 8.53 -9.19 16.88
CA LYS A 16 8.90 -9.14 15.48
C LYS A 16 8.03 -8.15 14.72
N LEU A 17 8.65 -7.42 13.81
CA LEU A 17 7.99 -6.59 12.81
C LEU A 17 8.23 -7.18 11.43
N TYR A 18 7.17 -7.30 10.65
CA TYR A 18 7.24 -7.62 9.23
C TYR A 18 6.78 -6.41 8.45
N LEU A 19 7.61 -5.97 7.51
CA LEU A 19 7.29 -4.87 6.61
C LEU A 19 6.86 -5.44 5.26
N TRP A 20 5.81 -4.87 4.70
CA TRP A 20 5.40 -5.14 3.34
C TRP A 20 5.06 -3.82 2.67
N GLY A 21 5.51 -3.67 1.42
CA GLY A 21 5.14 -2.55 0.57
C GLY A 21 4.82 -3.05 -0.82
N GLY A 22 3.67 -2.63 -1.35
CA GLY A 22 3.27 -2.87 -2.73
C GLY A 22 3.22 -1.57 -3.52
N SER A 23 3.73 -1.58 -4.76
CA SER A 23 3.71 -0.42 -5.66
C SER A 23 4.27 0.82 -4.96
N TYR A 24 3.52 1.92 -4.88
CA TYR A 24 3.88 3.14 -4.15
C TYR A 24 4.36 2.89 -2.72
N GLY A 25 3.75 1.93 -2.01
CA GLY A 25 4.09 1.58 -0.63
C GLY A 25 5.49 1.00 -0.44
N THR A 26 6.14 0.55 -1.52
CA THR A 26 7.51 0.02 -1.48
C THR A 26 8.52 1.08 -1.07
N VAL A 27 8.29 2.36 -1.40
CA VAL A 27 9.17 3.46 -1.02
C VAL A 27 9.17 3.63 0.50
N GLN A 28 8.00 3.72 1.13
CA GLN A 28 7.89 3.88 2.58
C GLN A 28 8.36 2.62 3.32
N ALA A 29 8.11 1.43 2.79
CA ALA A 29 8.62 0.18 3.36
C ALA A 29 10.16 0.17 3.40
N GLN A 30 10.81 0.59 2.30
CA GLN A 30 12.26 0.74 2.24
C GLN A 30 12.78 1.83 3.20
N MET A 31 12.10 2.97 3.28
CA MET A 31 12.47 4.05 4.21
C MET A 31 12.43 3.60 5.67
N ILE A 32 11.41 2.85 6.07
CA ILE A 32 11.29 2.33 7.44
C ILE A 32 12.31 1.22 7.69
N TYR A 33 12.53 0.34 6.69
CA TYR A 33 13.52 -0.73 6.78
C TYR A 33 14.94 -0.20 6.97
N GLY A 34 15.31 0.84 6.22
CA GLY A 34 16.60 1.51 6.30
C GLY A 34 16.68 2.66 7.30
N ALA A 35 15.64 2.89 8.10
CA ALA A 35 15.60 4.02 9.03
C ALA A 35 16.67 3.87 10.12
N PRO A 36 17.45 4.92 10.41
CA PRO A 36 18.35 4.95 11.54
C PRO A 36 17.63 4.63 12.85
N TYR A 37 18.31 3.87 13.71
CA TYR A 37 17.73 3.35 14.93
C TYR A 37 17.48 4.37 16.04
N ASP A 38 18.09 5.54 15.97
CA ASP A 38 17.76 6.71 16.79
C ASP A 38 16.41 7.32 16.39
N ARG A 39 16.05 7.24 15.10
CA ARG A 39 14.76 7.71 14.55
C ARG A 39 13.66 6.65 14.64
N PHE A 40 14.01 5.38 14.44
CA PHE A 40 13.08 4.26 14.53
C PHE A 40 13.68 3.10 15.34
N PRO A 41 13.67 3.18 16.69
CA PRO A 41 14.28 2.16 17.55
C PRO A 41 13.72 0.75 17.35
N ALA A 42 12.42 0.67 17.05
CA ALA A 42 11.72 -0.57 16.74
C ALA A 42 12.25 -1.28 15.49
N GLY A 43 13.03 -0.61 14.65
CA GLY A 43 13.70 -1.19 13.48
C GLY A 43 14.57 -2.42 13.82
N ARG A 44 15.09 -2.51 15.05
CA ARG A 44 15.85 -3.69 15.53
C ARG A 44 15.04 -4.98 15.57
N LYS A 45 13.71 -4.87 15.64
CA LYS A 45 12.79 -6.01 15.70
C LYS A 45 12.27 -6.39 14.30
N ILE A 46 12.74 -5.76 13.23
CA ILE A 46 12.33 -6.13 11.88
C ILE A 46 12.89 -7.51 11.52
N ALA A 47 12.00 -8.48 11.32
CA ALA A 47 12.34 -9.84 10.94
C ALA A 47 12.37 -10.05 9.43
N GLY A 48 11.68 -9.19 8.66
CA GLY A 48 11.65 -9.27 7.20
C GLY A 48 10.98 -8.06 6.56
N CYS A 49 11.34 -7.82 5.30
CA CYS A 49 10.75 -6.81 4.45
C CYS A 49 10.46 -7.41 3.07
N VAL A 50 9.22 -7.29 2.61
CA VAL A 50 8.79 -7.76 1.29
C VAL A 50 8.36 -6.56 0.45
N LEU A 51 8.94 -6.46 -0.75
CA LEU A 51 8.63 -5.40 -1.71
C LEU A 51 8.00 -6.02 -2.96
N GLU A 52 6.78 -5.63 -3.26
CA GLU A 52 6.02 -6.10 -4.42
C GLU A 52 5.84 -4.96 -5.43
N GLY A 53 6.29 -5.16 -6.68
CA GLY A 53 6.28 -4.09 -7.68
C GLY A 53 7.14 -2.89 -7.24
N GLY A 54 8.39 -3.17 -6.89
CA GLY A 54 9.33 -2.22 -6.28
C GLY A 54 9.49 -0.91 -7.03
N PHE A 55 9.34 0.20 -6.31
CA PHE A 55 9.72 1.54 -6.75
C PHE A 55 10.91 2.04 -5.94
N SER A 56 11.85 2.67 -6.63
CA SER A 56 12.91 3.45 -5.99
C SER A 56 12.39 4.83 -5.60
N PRO A 57 13.03 5.52 -4.64
CA PRO A 57 12.82 6.95 -4.45
C PRO A 57 13.17 7.72 -5.74
N PHE A 58 12.17 8.11 -6.53
CA PHE A 58 12.36 8.59 -7.92
C PHE A 58 13.24 9.83 -8.02
N LYS A 59 13.12 10.76 -7.06
CA LYS A 59 13.96 11.94 -6.94
C LYS A 59 15.45 11.65 -6.80
N TYR A 60 15.82 10.48 -6.26
CA TYR A 60 17.20 10.12 -5.95
C TYR A 60 17.78 9.03 -6.85
N HIS A 61 16.97 8.43 -7.73
CA HIS A 61 17.40 7.40 -8.66
C HIS A 61 17.29 7.91 -10.09
N VAL A 62 18.37 8.49 -10.63
CA VAL A 62 18.36 9.19 -11.93
C VAL A 62 17.83 8.31 -13.09
N ASP A 63 18.13 7.02 -13.08
CA ASP A 63 17.83 6.11 -14.19
C ASP A 63 16.58 5.24 -13.98
N TYR A 64 15.79 5.47 -12.92
CA TYR A 64 14.65 4.61 -12.56
C TYR A 64 13.66 4.41 -13.71
N ALA A 65 13.46 5.46 -14.52
CA ALA A 65 12.48 5.47 -15.59
C ALA A 65 12.83 4.47 -16.71
N SER A 66 14.11 4.13 -16.88
CA SER A 66 14.58 3.21 -17.93
C SER A 66 14.14 1.75 -17.71
N THR A 67 13.84 1.38 -16.46
CA THR A 67 13.46 0.03 -16.07
C THR A 67 11.96 -0.16 -15.88
N LEU A 68 11.16 0.90 -16.05
CA LEU A 68 9.72 0.85 -15.82
C LEU A 68 8.98 0.22 -17.00
N THR A 69 7.95 -0.56 -16.68
CA THR A 69 6.93 -0.93 -17.68
C THR A 69 6.22 0.33 -18.17
N TRP A 70 5.66 0.30 -19.39
CA TRP A 70 4.92 1.43 -19.96
C TRP A 70 3.87 2.03 -19.00
N HIS A 71 3.10 1.19 -18.30
CA HIS A 71 2.09 1.66 -17.36
C HIS A 71 2.70 2.38 -16.15
N SER A 72 3.78 1.83 -15.58
CA SER A 72 4.52 2.47 -14.49
C SER A 72 5.20 3.76 -14.96
N TRP A 73 5.74 3.77 -16.19
CA TRP A 73 6.40 4.94 -16.76
C TRP A 73 5.46 6.14 -16.91
N ILE A 74 4.22 5.92 -17.33
CA ILE A 74 3.21 7.00 -17.33
C ILE A 74 2.89 7.44 -15.91
N SER A 75 2.69 6.48 -15.01
CA SER A 75 2.16 6.73 -13.66
C SER A 75 3.15 7.47 -12.75
N VAL A 76 4.42 7.09 -12.81
CA VAL A 76 5.46 7.56 -11.89
C VAL A 76 6.72 8.03 -12.60
N GLY A 77 6.80 7.87 -13.92
CA GLY A 77 7.95 8.30 -14.72
C GLY A 77 7.88 9.79 -15.10
N PRO A 78 8.72 10.23 -16.05
CA PRO A 78 8.85 11.63 -16.45
C PRO A 78 7.53 12.37 -16.75
N PRO A 79 6.50 11.78 -17.40
CA PRO A 79 5.23 12.47 -17.61
C PRO A 79 4.56 12.94 -16.31
N SER A 80 4.65 12.14 -15.24
CA SER A 80 4.09 12.50 -13.93
C SER A 80 4.80 13.70 -13.29
N GLN A 81 6.07 13.94 -13.66
CA GLN A 81 6.92 15.02 -13.13
C GLN A 81 6.76 16.32 -13.93
N PHE A 82 6.52 16.21 -15.25
CA PHE A 82 6.38 17.38 -16.13
C PHE A 82 4.98 17.98 -16.16
N ILE A 83 3.96 17.23 -15.75
CA ILE A 83 2.59 17.73 -15.69
C ILE A 83 2.40 18.48 -14.36
N PRO A 84 2.28 19.82 -14.36
CA PRO A 84 2.21 20.60 -13.13
C PRO A 84 0.92 20.31 -12.35
N PHE A 85 0.92 20.66 -11.07
CA PHE A 85 -0.24 20.56 -10.16
C PHE A 85 -0.74 19.12 -9.89
N HIS A 86 0.10 18.10 -10.11
CA HIS A 86 -0.24 16.69 -9.88
C HIS A 86 -1.51 16.25 -10.61
N ILE A 87 -1.78 16.77 -11.82
CA ILE A 87 -3.04 16.51 -12.53
C ILE A 87 -3.27 15.02 -12.71
N LEU A 88 -2.23 14.24 -13.03
CA LEU A 88 -2.35 12.79 -13.20
C LEU A 88 -2.81 12.11 -11.90
N GLN A 89 -2.16 12.39 -10.77
CA GLN A 89 -2.46 11.83 -9.46
C GLN A 89 -3.83 12.31 -8.98
N ARG A 90 -4.20 13.57 -9.24
CA ARG A 90 -5.53 14.11 -8.94
C ARG A 90 -6.62 13.41 -9.76
N SER A 91 -6.40 13.16 -11.04
CA SER A 91 -7.33 12.40 -11.88
C SER A 91 -7.49 10.96 -11.38
N VAL A 92 -6.39 10.28 -11.09
CA VAL A 92 -6.41 8.91 -10.56
C VAL A 92 -7.14 8.85 -9.21
N SER A 93 -6.82 9.75 -8.29
CA SER A 93 -7.48 9.84 -6.98
C SER A 93 -8.97 10.13 -7.12
N THR A 94 -9.38 10.99 -8.04
CA THR A 94 -10.80 11.30 -8.28
C THR A 94 -11.56 10.08 -8.79
N VAL A 95 -10.99 9.36 -9.77
CA VAL A 95 -11.60 8.14 -10.32
C VAL A 95 -11.70 7.07 -9.24
N LEU A 96 -10.64 6.83 -8.48
CA LEU A 96 -10.66 5.84 -7.39
C LEU A 96 -11.63 6.25 -6.29
N ALA A 97 -11.58 7.49 -5.80
CA ALA A 97 -12.50 8.00 -4.79
C ALA A 97 -13.96 7.80 -5.21
N SER A 98 -14.30 8.02 -6.49
CA SER A 98 -15.65 7.79 -6.99
C SER A 98 -16.12 6.34 -6.84
N LYS A 99 -15.21 5.36 -7.02
CA LYS A 99 -15.50 3.93 -6.87
C LYS A 99 -15.60 3.52 -5.41
N PHE A 100 -14.88 4.20 -4.52
CA PHE A 100 -14.92 4.00 -3.07
C PHE A 100 -15.98 4.87 -2.36
N LYS A 101 -16.91 5.51 -3.08
CA LYS A 101 -18.04 6.23 -2.44
C LYS A 101 -19.04 5.29 -1.77
N THR A 102 -19.16 4.06 -2.26
CA THR A 102 -20.12 3.08 -1.76
C THR A 102 -19.41 1.79 -1.37
N LEU A 103 -20.02 1.05 -0.44
CA LEU A 103 -19.50 -0.25 -0.02
C LEU A 103 -19.41 -1.22 -1.20
N ASP A 104 -20.46 -1.31 -2.02
CA ASP A 104 -20.48 -2.22 -3.17
C ASP A 104 -19.45 -1.85 -4.23
N GLY A 105 -19.24 -0.55 -4.46
CA GLY A 105 -18.19 -0.06 -5.36
C GLY A 105 -16.80 -0.46 -4.87
N ALA A 106 -16.53 -0.25 -3.58
CA ALA A 106 -15.28 -0.66 -2.94
C ALA A 106 -15.07 -2.18 -2.98
N LYS A 107 -16.10 -2.98 -2.65
CA LYS A 107 -16.07 -4.46 -2.76
C LYS A 107 -15.72 -4.90 -4.19
N ARG A 108 -16.36 -4.30 -5.21
CA ARG A 108 -16.11 -4.62 -6.62
C ARG A 108 -14.68 -4.30 -7.06
N VAL A 109 -14.13 -3.16 -6.63
CA VAL A 109 -12.74 -2.80 -6.93
C VAL A 109 -11.77 -3.78 -6.29
N LEU A 110 -11.97 -4.12 -5.01
CA LEU A 110 -11.13 -5.10 -4.30
C LEU A 110 -11.19 -6.48 -4.95
N ASP A 111 -12.36 -6.92 -5.37
CA ASP A 111 -12.52 -8.18 -6.10
C ASP A 111 -11.75 -8.17 -7.43
N GLN A 112 -11.88 -7.11 -8.23
CA GLN A 112 -11.16 -6.99 -9.51
C GLN A 112 -9.64 -6.94 -9.36
N ILE A 113 -9.13 -6.34 -8.28
CA ILE A 113 -7.70 -6.16 -8.11
C ILE A 113 -7.05 -7.36 -7.41
N LEU A 114 -7.73 -7.96 -6.44
CA LEU A 114 -7.17 -9.00 -5.57
C LEU A 114 -7.87 -10.35 -5.77
N PHE A 115 -9.13 -10.46 -5.37
CA PHE A 115 -9.77 -11.78 -5.15
C PHE A 115 -10.11 -12.54 -6.43
N SER A 116 -10.46 -11.85 -7.52
CA SER A 116 -10.76 -12.47 -8.80
C SER A 116 -9.51 -13.05 -9.47
N LYS A 117 -8.33 -12.47 -9.19
CA LYS A 117 -7.04 -12.87 -9.76
C LYS A 117 -6.35 -13.98 -8.98
N MET A 118 -6.80 -14.28 -7.76
CA MET A 118 -6.19 -15.32 -6.94
C MET A 118 -6.26 -16.68 -7.64
N ASP A 119 -5.15 -17.39 -7.64
CA ASP A 119 -5.08 -18.78 -8.10
C ASP A 119 -5.69 -19.75 -7.07
N GLY A 120 -5.69 -21.05 -7.39
CA GLY A 120 -6.27 -22.08 -6.52
C GLY A 120 -5.57 -22.20 -5.16
N ASP A 121 -4.25 -22.05 -5.14
CA ASP A 121 -3.44 -22.19 -3.93
C ASP A 121 -3.59 -20.96 -3.02
N GLU A 122 -3.63 -19.77 -3.60
CA GLU A 122 -3.91 -18.52 -2.91
C GLU A 122 -5.30 -18.51 -2.29
N ARG A 123 -6.32 -19.00 -3.02
CA ARG A 123 -7.69 -19.14 -2.49
C ARG A 123 -7.75 -20.10 -1.32
N LYS A 124 -7.00 -21.21 -1.38
CA LYS A 124 -6.91 -22.18 -0.29
C LYS A 124 -6.27 -21.57 0.95
N LYS A 125 -5.13 -20.88 0.79
CA LYS A 125 -4.45 -20.18 1.90
C LYS A 125 -5.33 -19.10 2.52
N LEU A 126 -6.06 -18.34 1.70
CA LEU A 126 -7.02 -17.36 2.21
C LEU A 126 -8.14 -18.03 3.01
N ALA A 127 -8.70 -19.14 2.52
CA ALA A 127 -9.73 -19.88 3.25
C ALA A 127 -9.22 -20.41 4.59
N GLU A 128 -8.01 -20.96 4.64
CA GLU A 128 -7.37 -21.41 5.89
C GLU A 128 -7.14 -20.25 6.87
N PHE A 129 -6.64 -19.11 6.37
CA PHE A 129 -6.46 -17.91 7.19
C PHE A 129 -7.79 -17.42 7.80
N LEU A 130 -8.85 -17.35 6.98
CA LEU A 130 -10.18 -16.93 7.40
C LEU A 130 -10.80 -17.88 8.42
N ALA A 131 -10.67 -19.20 8.20
CA ALA A 131 -11.11 -20.22 9.14
C ALA A 131 -10.41 -20.09 10.50
N ASN A 132 -9.09 -19.88 10.51
CA ASN A 132 -8.32 -19.67 11.74
C ASN A 132 -8.71 -18.40 12.49
N LYS A 133 -9.24 -17.40 11.78
CA LYS A 133 -9.76 -16.16 12.36
C LYS A 133 -11.24 -16.22 12.74
N GLY A 134 -11.93 -17.32 12.41
CA GLY A 134 -13.37 -17.45 12.61
C GLY A 134 -14.19 -16.43 11.82
N GLN A 135 -13.67 -15.98 10.67
CA GLN A 135 -14.27 -14.92 9.87
C GLN A 135 -14.66 -15.45 8.49
N THR A 136 -15.81 -15.01 7.96
CA THR A 136 -16.21 -15.34 6.60
C THR A 136 -15.49 -14.46 5.56
N LYS A 137 -15.42 -14.93 4.32
CA LYS A 137 -14.87 -14.13 3.21
C LYS A 137 -15.64 -12.82 3.00
N GLU A 138 -16.96 -12.87 3.13
CA GLU A 138 -17.85 -11.70 3.00
C GLU A 138 -17.50 -10.63 4.04
N GLU A 139 -17.42 -11.01 5.31
CA GLU A 139 -17.06 -10.09 6.41
C GLU A 139 -15.65 -9.53 6.24
N PHE A 140 -14.70 -10.34 5.77
CA PHE A 140 -13.34 -9.90 5.50
C PHE A 140 -13.30 -8.84 4.39
N ILE A 141 -13.96 -9.11 3.26
CA ILE A 141 -14.05 -8.17 2.13
C ILE A 141 -14.75 -6.89 2.55
N GLU A 142 -15.82 -6.99 3.34
CA GLU A 142 -16.54 -5.83 3.86
C GLU A 142 -15.68 -4.97 4.78
N ALA A 143 -14.96 -5.58 5.73
CA ALA A 143 -14.05 -4.86 6.61
C ALA A 143 -12.94 -4.16 5.82
N PHE A 144 -12.38 -4.84 4.82
CA PHE A 144 -11.36 -4.28 3.92
C PHE A 144 -11.95 -3.11 3.11
N ALA A 145 -13.13 -3.29 2.52
CA ALA A 145 -13.82 -2.25 1.76
C ALA A 145 -14.07 -1.00 2.62
N LYS A 146 -14.60 -1.16 3.83
CA LYS A 146 -14.79 -0.04 4.79
C LYS A 146 -13.48 0.67 5.12
N GLY A 147 -12.39 -0.07 5.26
CA GLY A 147 -11.05 0.50 5.42
C GLY A 147 -10.63 1.35 4.22
N GLY A 148 -10.78 0.83 3.01
CA GLY A 148 -10.46 1.54 1.77
C GLY A 148 -11.27 2.82 1.58
N ILE A 149 -12.56 2.80 1.94
CA ILE A 149 -13.43 3.99 1.92
C ILE A 149 -12.85 5.10 2.81
N ARG A 150 -12.50 4.77 4.07
CA ARG A 150 -11.90 5.75 5.00
C ARG A 150 -10.57 6.29 4.49
N CYS A 151 -9.74 5.45 3.88
CA CYS A 151 -8.47 5.89 3.29
C CYS A 151 -8.66 6.86 2.11
N CYS A 152 -9.81 6.82 1.42
CA CYS A 152 -10.11 7.73 0.31
C CYS A 152 -10.64 9.10 0.76
N GLU A 153 -10.73 9.37 2.07
CA GLU A 153 -11.08 10.70 2.60
C GLU A 153 -9.89 11.67 2.55
N GLN A 154 -8.65 11.15 2.55
CA GLN A 154 -7.42 11.95 2.51
C GLN A 154 -6.45 11.43 1.46
N TRP A 155 -6.12 12.27 0.47
CA TRP A 155 -5.25 11.91 -0.67
C TRP A 155 -3.89 12.60 -0.67
N GLY A 156 -3.57 13.41 0.34
CA GLY A 156 -2.35 14.24 0.37
C GLY A 156 -1.08 13.42 0.11
N GLY A 157 -0.90 12.32 0.86
CA GLY A 157 0.26 11.46 0.68
C GLY A 157 0.33 10.73 -0.67
N PHE A 158 -0.78 10.57 -1.38
CA PHE A 158 -0.79 10.02 -2.75
C PHE A 158 -0.42 11.07 -3.80
N HIS A 159 -0.82 12.33 -3.59
CA HIS A 159 -0.47 13.44 -4.48
C HIS A 159 1.03 13.75 -4.43
N GLU A 160 1.62 13.68 -3.23
CA GLU A 160 3.06 13.89 -3.01
C GLU A 160 3.97 12.85 -3.68
N VAL A 161 3.44 11.70 -4.14
CA VAL A 161 4.29 10.68 -4.79
C VAL A 161 4.80 11.09 -6.18
N SER A 162 4.30 12.22 -6.68
CA SER A 162 4.78 12.82 -7.94
C SER A 162 5.75 13.99 -7.74
N ASP A 163 6.19 14.27 -6.50
CA ASP A 163 7.25 15.24 -6.20
C ASP A 163 8.66 14.63 -6.09
#